data_AF-A0A4R6TIT7-F1
#
_entry.id   AF-A0A4R6TIT7-F1
#
_cell.length_a   1.000
_cell.length_b   1.000
_cell.length_c   1.000
_cell.angle_alpha   90.00
_cell.angle_beta   90.00
_cell.angle_gamma   90.00
#
_symmetry.space_group_name_H-M   'P 1'
#
loop_
_entity.id
_entity.type
_entity.pdbx_description
1 polymer ?
#
loop_
_entity_poly.entity_id
_entity_poly.type
_entity_poly.pdbx_seq_one_letter_code
_entity_poly.pdbx_strand_id
1 'polypeptide(L)'
;MKFTTPLILLLFFCLADSLSAQATRQYYLLEDYSYSNPTQEGLIDFYMEEALVPALKRNGITSIGVFKDRPGDSDPDSLRHIYVLYPLSSLDKIVRLNESLQKDELYQKTATPFLGAPYDSPAFYKLTTTVMKAFKGMPIMKQPALEGPRKDRIYELRSYESPTPDLYRNKLHMFNEGGEIALFEKLGFNAVFYGEVISGSRMPNLMYMTTFEDRQTRDQLWKEFFESETWKELERDPKYQHNVNKADIMLLHPTPYSDY
;
A
#
# COMPACT_ATOMS: atom_id res chain seq x y z
N MET A 1 28.29 -75.89 -9.63
CA MET A 1 28.05 -74.66 -8.85
C MET A 1 27.86 -73.50 -9.83
N LYS A 2 26.63 -73.01 -10.00
CA LYS A 2 26.31 -71.83 -10.81
C LYS A 2 25.98 -70.71 -9.84
N PHE A 3 26.84 -69.68 -9.77
CA PHE A 3 26.60 -68.49 -8.96
C PHE A 3 25.71 -67.54 -9.74
N THR A 4 24.48 -67.33 -9.26
CA THR A 4 23.55 -66.31 -9.73
C THR A 4 23.86 -64.99 -9.01
N THR A 5 24.32 -63.99 -9.74
CA THR A 5 24.50 -62.61 -9.26
C THR A 5 23.14 -61.91 -9.21
N PRO A 6 22.71 -61.29 -8.09
CA PRO A 6 21.49 -60.51 -8.07
C PRO A 6 21.75 -59.10 -8.61
N LEU A 7 20.92 -58.71 -9.59
CA LEU A 7 20.83 -57.36 -10.13
C LEU A 7 20.15 -56.47 -9.08
N ILE A 8 20.92 -55.60 -8.40
CA ILE A 8 20.38 -54.60 -7.47
C ILE A 8 19.86 -53.43 -8.30
N LEU A 9 18.54 -53.34 -8.43
CA LEU A 9 17.85 -52.20 -9.03
C LEU A 9 17.80 -51.07 -8.00
N LEU A 10 18.70 -50.08 -8.12
CA LEU A 10 18.67 -48.87 -7.31
C LEU A 10 17.51 -47.97 -7.79
N LEU A 11 16.38 -48.04 -7.10
CA LEU A 11 15.29 -47.09 -7.19
C LEU A 11 15.76 -45.75 -6.60
N PHE A 12 16.17 -44.82 -7.46
CA PHE A 12 16.32 -43.41 -7.12
C PHE A 12 14.92 -42.84 -6.83
N PHE A 13 14.54 -42.83 -5.55
CA PHE A 13 13.44 -42.00 -5.07
C PHE A 13 13.88 -40.53 -5.20
N CYS A 14 13.48 -39.87 -6.29
CA CYS A 14 13.47 -38.41 -6.36
C CYS A 14 12.45 -37.92 -5.33
N LEU A 15 12.92 -37.61 -4.12
CA LEU A 15 12.23 -36.71 -3.21
C LEU A 15 12.18 -35.36 -3.90
N ALA A 16 11.10 -35.12 -4.65
CA ALA A 16 10.74 -33.79 -5.07
C ALA A 16 10.31 -33.04 -3.80
N ASP A 17 11.28 -32.41 -3.13
CA ASP A 17 11.00 -31.38 -2.15
C ASP A 17 10.19 -30.31 -2.87
N SER A 18 8.87 -30.36 -2.62
CA SER A 18 7.94 -29.34 -3.02
C SER A 18 8.22 -28.13 -2.15
N LEU A 19 9.31 -27.41 -2.43
CA LEU A 19 9.47 -26.04 -1.99
C LEU A 19 8.29 -25.27 -2.57
N SER A 20 7.23 -25.15 -1.78
CA SER A 20 6.20 -24.15 -2.01
C SER A 20 6.95 -22.83 -2.14
N ALA A 21 7.06 -22.32 -3.37
CA ALA A 21 7.58 -21.00 -3.64
C ALA A 21 6.57 -20.02 -3.02
N GLN A 22 6.75 -19.73 -1.73
CA GLN A 22 5.94 -18.73 -1.08
C GLN A 22 6.15 -17.44 -1.85
N ALA A 23 5.07 -16.93 -2.47
CA ALA A 23 5.13 -15.74 -3.29
C ALA A 23 5.87 -14.64 -2.52
N THR A 24 6.96 -14.14 -3.10
CA THR A 24 7.78 -13.10 -2.48
C THR A 24 6.91 -11.87 -2.28
N ARG A 25 6.58 -11.59 -1.02
CA ARG A 25 5.74 -10.46 -0.62
C ARG A 25 6.49 -9.16 -0.91
N GLN A 26 5.83 -8.24 -1.60
CA GLN A 26 6.36 -6.90 -1.85
C GLN A 26 6.49 -6.12 -0.53
N TYR A 27 7.34 -5.11 -0.57
CA TYR A 27 7.32 -4.02 0.39
C TYR A 27 6.65 -2.83 -0.27
N TYR A 28 6.01 -1.98 0.53
CA TYR A 28 5.41 -0.75 0.04
C TYR A 28 6.02 0.43 0.76
N LEU A 29 6.33 1.48 0.02
CA LEU A 29 6.66 2.77 0.58
C LEU A 29 5.48 3.71 0.35
N LEU A 30 4.98 4.29 1.43
CA LEU A 30 4.00 5.38 1.39
C LEU A 30 4.67 6.62 1.95
N GLU A 31 4.83 7.63 1.12
CA GLU A 31 5.27 8.96 1.54
C GLU A 31 4.06 9.90 1.55
N ASP A 32 3.94 10.66 2.62
CA ASP A 32 2.88 11.64 2.86
C ASP A 32 3.50 13.03 3.00
N TYR A 33 3.25 13.89 2.00
CA TYR A 33 3.66 15.28 1.94
C TYR A 33 2.49 16.17 2.34
N SER A 34 2.58 16.72 3.54
CA SER A 34 1.62 17.74 4.00
C SER A 34 2.02 19.14 3.52
N TYR A 35 1.03 19.95 3.16
CA TYR A 35 1.21 21.32 2.70
C TYR A 35 0.08 22.23 3.20
N SER A 36 0.34 23.54 3.18
CA SER A 36 -0.52 24.56 3.79
C SER A 36 -1.08 25.57 2.80
N ASN A 37 -0.57 25.61 1.57
CA ASN A 37 -0.95 26.62 0.59
C ASN A 37 -0.77 26.14 -0.86
N PRO A 38 -1.38 26.82 -1.85
CA PRO A 38 -1.32 26.42 -3.25
C PRO A 38 0.08 26.47 -3.88
N THR A 39 0.99 27.33 -3.39
CA THR A 39 2.36 27.40 -3.89
C THR A 39 3.13 26.13 -3.55
N GLN A 40 2.98 25.63 -2.31
CA GLN A 40 3.54 24.34 -1.90
C GLN A 40 2.92 23.19 -2.69
N GLU A 41 1.59 23.19 -2.86
CA GLU A 41 0.90 22.17 -3.66
C GLU A 41 1.49 22.07 -5.07
N GLY A 42 1.59 23.20 -5.77
CA GLY A 42 2.13 23.24 -7.14
C GLY A 42 3.60 22.81 -7.22
N LEU A 43 4.40 23.10 -6.19
CA LEU A 43 5.80 22.68 -6.16
C LEU A 43 5.95 21.17 -5.89
N ILE A 44 5.12 20.59 -5.03
CA ILE A 44 5.07 19.15 -4.82
C ILE A 44 4.55 18.46 -6.08
N ASP A 45 3.49 18.95 -6.71
CA ASP A 45 2.96 18.40 -7.98
C ASP A 45 4.05 18.35 -9.06
N PHE A 46 4.73 19.47 -9.30
CA PHE A 46 5.82 19.55 -10.26
C PHE A 46 6.93 18.54 -9.93
N TYR A 47 7.33 18.46 -8.66
CA TYR A 47 8.34 17.49 -8.23
C TYR A 47 7.91 16.04 -8.49
N MET A 48 6.66 15.70 -8.18
CA MET A 48 6.13 14.36 -8.37
C MET A 48 6.07 14.00 -9.86
N GLU A 49 5.45 14.85 -10.67
CA GLU A 49 5.18 14.61 -12.09
C GLU A 49 6.47 14.61 -12.93
N GLU A 50 7.32 15.63 -12.74
CA GLU A 50 8.43 15.89 -13.65
C GLU A 50 9.74 15.24 -13.18
N ALA A 51 9.92 15.01 -11.87
CA ALA A 51 11.17 14.49 -11.33
C ALA A 51 11.02 13.10 -10.70
N LEU A 52 10.27 12.96 -9.61
CA LEU A 52 10.28 11.75 -8.79
C LEU A 52 9.68 10.55 -9.53
N VAL A 53 8.45 10.65 -10.03
CA VAL A 53 7.78 9.53 -10.72
C VAL A 53 8.60 9.03 -11.92
N PRO A 54 9.11 9.90 -12.83
CA PRO A 54 10.00 9.47 -13.89
C PRO A 54 11.28 8.80 -13.39
N ALA A 55 11.88 9.29 -12.30
CA ALA A 55 13.11 8.71 -11.73
C ALA A 55 12.87 7.33 -11.08
N LEU A 56 11.73 7.15 -10.39
CA LEU A 56 11.29 5.86 -9.88
C LEU A 56 11.13 4.85 -11.02
N LYS A 57 10.48 5.26 -12.13
CA LYS A 57 10.32 4.44 -13.34
C LYS A 57 11.66 4.05 -13.96
N ARG A 58 12.64 4.97 -14.04
CA ARG A 58 14.01 4.65 -14.49
C ARG A 58 14.72 3.65 -13.58
N ASN A 59 14.37 3.60 -12.29
CA ASN A 59 14.87 2.61 -11.33
C ASN A 59 14.08 1.28 -11.34
N GLY A 60 13.19 1.09 -12.31
CA GLY A 60 12.41 -0.13 -12.50
C GLY A 60 11.24 -0.28 -11.53
N ILE A 61 10.83 0.80 -10.86
CA ILE A 61 9.64 0.82 -10.02
C ILE A 61 8.45 1.20 -10.91
N THR A 62 7.49 0.30 -11.01
CA THR A 62 6.25 0.48 -11.78
C THR A 62 5.05 0.45 -10.85
N SER A 63 3.89 0.91 -11.33
CA SER A 63 2.66 1.00 -10.53
C SER A 63 2.84 1.97 -9.36
N ILE A 64 3.09 3.23 -9.70
CA ILE A 64 3.27 4.31 -8.75
C ILE A 64 1.94 5.07 -8.62
N GLY A 65 1.35 5.02 -7.44
CA GLY A 65 0.15 5.79 -7.11
C GLY A 65 0.53 7.15 -6.55
N VAL A 66 0.01 8.23 -7.14
CA VAL A 66 0.04 9.56 -6.53
C VAL A 66 -1.39 10.03 -6.30
N PHE A 67 -1.69 10.38 -5.05
CA PHE A 67 -3.03 10.67 -4.60
C PHE A 67 -3.08 11.96 -3.78
N LYS A 68 -4.19 12.67 -3.85
CA LYS A 68 -4.46 13.85 -3.04
C LYS A 68 -5.74 13.67 -2.24
N ASP A 69 -5.86 14.38 -1.12
CA ASP A 69 -7.12 14.46 -0.39
C ASP A 69 -8.25 14.86 -1.34
N ARG A 70 -9.38 14.16 -1.25
CA ARG A 70 -10.55 14.49 -2.05
C ARG A 70 -11.10 15.87 -1.62
N PRO A 71 -11.37 16.78 -2.57
CA PRO A 71 -11.93 18.09 -2.24
C PRO A 71 -13.25 17.97 -1.46
N GLY A 72 -13.35 18.69 -0.34
CA GLY A 72 -14.54 18.73 0.51
C GLY A 72 -14.60 17.65 1.59
N ASP A 73 -13.66 16.70 1.62
CA ASP A 73 -13.61 15.64 2.65
C ASP A 73 -12.63 15.95 3.80
N SER A 74 -11.78 16.95 3.64
CA SER A 74 -10.84 17.42 4.66
C SER A 74 -11.39 18.65 5.39
N ASP A 75 -11.05 18.76 6.67
CA ASP A 75 -11.26 19.99 7.44
C ASP A 75 -10.54 21.17 6.73
N PRO A 76 -11.22 22.27 6.38
CA PRO A 76 -10.61 23.43 5.73
C PRO A 76 -9.40 24.01 6.46
N ASP A 77 -9.35 23.85 7.79
CA ASP A 77 -8.26 24.37 8.64
C ASP A 77 -7.12 23.36 8.84
N SER A 78 -7.28 22.14 8.32
CA SER A 78 -6.23 21.11 8.36
C SER A 78 -5.22 21.25 7.21
N LEU A 79 -4.01 20.76 7.44
CA LEU A 79 -3.04 20.59 6.36
C LEU A 79 -3.61 19.64 5.30
N ARG A 80 -3.26 19.91 4.05
CA ARG A 80 -3.61 19.08 2.90
C ARG A 80 -2.45 18.16 2.57
N HIS A 81 -2.74 17.04 1.91
CA HIS A 81 -1.79 15.95 1.73
C HIS A 81 -1.68 15.49 0.27
N ILE A 82 -0.45 15.22 -0.15
CA ILE A 82 -0.12 14.45 -1.36
C ILE A 82 0.57 13.16 -0.92
N TYR A 83 0.00 12.02 -1.28
CA TYR A 83 0.52 10.69 -0.99
C TYR A 83 1.16 10.10 -2.24
N VAL A 84 2.37 9.55 -2.11
CA VAL A 84 2.98 8.70 -3.14
C VAL A 84 3.21 7.29 -2.60
N LEU A 85 2.68 6.30 -3.31
CA LEU A 85 2.70 4.88 -2.97
C LEU A 85 3.37 4.10 -4.08
N TYR A 86 4.37 3.29 -3.74
CA TYR A 86 5.01 2.42 -4.73
C TYR A 86 5.54 1.11 -4.13
N PRO A 87 5.60 0.03 -4.93
CA PRO A 87 6.06 -1.26 -4.47
C PRO A 87 7.57 -1.41 -4.65
N LEU A 88 8.19 -2.17 -3.74
CA LEU A 88 9.60 -2.52 -3.76
C LEU A 88 9.75 -4.02 -3.59
N SER A 89 10.73 -4.61 -4.27
CA SER A 89 11.02 -6.04 -4.17
C SER A 89 11.78 -6.43 -2.89
N SER A 90 12.43 -5.46 -2.23
CA SER A 90 13.19 -5.68 -0.99
C SER A 90 13.36 -4.38 -0.19
N LEU A 91 13.75 -4.49 1.08
CA LEU A 91 14.10 -3.32 1.91
C LEU A 91 15.41 -2.65 1.48
N ASP A 92 16.36 -3.42 0.94
CA ASP A 92 17.63 -2.89 0.42
C ASP A 92 17.40 -1.91 -0.76
N LYS A 93 16.31 -2.11 -1.53
CA LYS A 93 15.90 -1.15 -2.56
C LYS A 93 15.58 0.24 -2.00
N ILE A 94 15.12 0.37 -0.75
CA ILE A 94 14.86 1.68 -0.13
C ILE A 94 16.17 2.48 -0.01
N VAL A 95 17.21 1.85 0.52
CA VAL A 95 18.52 2.49 0.72
C VAL A 95 19.15 2.83 -0.64
N ARG A 96 19.16 1.87 -1.57
CA ARG A 96 19.75 2.06 -2.90
C ARG A 96 19.02 3.07 -3.76
N LEU A 97 17.70 3.21 -3.59
CA LEU A 97 16.92 4.17 -4.36
C LEU A 97 17.40 5.60 -4.08
N ASN A 98 17.66 5.96 -2.83
CA ASN A 98 18.18 7.28 -2.48
C ASN A 98 19.53 7.55 -3.17
N GLU A 99 20.45 6.58 -3.14
CA GLU A 99 21.74 6.70 -3.84
C GLU A 99 21.58 6.82 -5.36
N SER A 100 20.64 6.08 -5.95
CA SER A 100 20.32 6.19 -7.37
C SER A 100 19.77 7.57 -7.73
N LEU A 101 18.85 8.11 -6.94
CA LEU A 101 18.27 9.45 -7.16
C LEU A 101 19.34 10.55 -7.03
N GLN A 102 20.30 10.41 -6.10
CA GLN A 102 21.42 11.34 -5.98
C GLN A 102 22.34 11.36 -7.22
N LYS A 103 22.50 10.21 -7.88
CA LYS A 103 23.35 10.05 -9.08
C LYS A 103 22.61 10.33 -10.38
N ASP A 104 21.29 10.43 -10.35
CA ASP A 104 20.45 10.69 -11.51
C ASP A 104 20.47 12.20 -11.84
N GLU A 105 21.33 12.61 -12.78
CA GLU A 105 21.52 14.00 -13.18
C GLU A 105 20.22 14.67 -13.66
N LEU A 106 19.35 13.91 -14.36
CA LEU A 106 18.07 14.44 -14.82
C LEU A 106 17.14 14.70 -13.65
N TYR A 107 17.05 13.78 -12.69
CA TYR A 107 16.29 13.98 -11.46
C TYR A 107 16.82 15.19 -10.68
N GLN A 108 18.14 15.28 -10.44
CA GLN A 108 18.74 16.39 -9.69
C GLN A 108 18.44 17.75 -10.35
N LYS A 109 18.58 17.82 -11.68
CA LYS A 109 18.29 19.03 -12.44
C LYS A 109 16.80 19.38 -12.39
N THR A 110 15.90 18.44 -12.67
CA THR A 110 14.46 18.71 -12.70
C THR A 110 13.91 19.01 -11.32
N ALA A 111 14.35 18.30 -10.29
CA ALA A 111 13.90 18.48 -8.91
C ALA A 111 14.48 19.72 -8.21
N THR A 112 15.39 20.48 -8.86
CA THR A 112 16.07 21.64 -8.25
C THR A 112 15.12 22.62 -7.56
N PRO A 113 13.96 23.02 -8.13
CA PRO A 113 13.02 23.92 -7.45
C PRO A 113 12.49 23.37 -6.11
N PHE A 114 12.34 22.05 -6.02
CA PHE A 114 11.83 21.37 -4.82
C PHE A 114 12.94 21.07 -3.81
N LEU A 115 14.04 20.46 -4.26
CA LEU A 115 15.17 20.08 -3.40
C LEU A 115 15.92 21.30 -2.85
N GLY A 116 15.99 22.37 -3.65
CA GLY A 116 16.66 23.62 -3.31
C GLY A 116 15.72 24.72 -2.82
N ALA A 117 14.49 24.39 -2.41
CA ALA A 117 13.53 25.37 -1.93
C ALA A 117 14.11 26.18 -0.75
N PRO A 118 13.97 27.52 -0.74
CA PRO A 118 14.46 28.36 0.34
C PRO A 118 13.86 27.99 1.70
N TYR A 119 14.61 28.20 2.79
CA TYR A 119 14.15 27.89 4.14
C TYR A 119 12.90 28.68 4.58
N ASP A 120 12.72 29.88 4.02
CA ASP A 120 11.59 30.80 4.26
C ASP A 120 10.44 30.61 3.26
N SER A 121 10.62 29.73 2.27
CA SER A 121 9.58 29.29 1.34
C SER A 121 9.71 27.78 1.08
N PRO A 122 9.56 26.94 2.12
CA PRO A 122 9.80 25.50 2.02
C PRO A 122 8.76 24.82 1.12
N ALA A 123 9.19 23.78 0.41
CA ALA A 123 8.35 23.10 -0.58
C ALA A 123 7.14 22.35 0.01
N PHE A 124 7.23 21.92 1.26
CA PHE A 124 6.18 21.22 2.00
C PHE A 124 6.25 21.58 3.48
N TYR A 125 5.20 21.28 4.23
CA TYR A 125 5.16 21.46 5.68
C TYR A 125 5.87 20.32 6.40
N LYS A 126 5.49 19.07 6.09
CA LYS A 126 6.12 17.85 6.65
C LYS A 126 6.02 16.69 5.68
N LEU A 127 7.10 15.90 5.60
CA LEU A 127 7.15 14.60 4.95
C LEU A 127 7.13 13.49 6.02
N THR A 128 6.25 12.51 5.86
CA THR A 128 6.24 11.27 6.66
C THR A 128 6.38 10.08 5.73
N THR A 129 7.25 9.12 6.07
CA THR A 129 7.40 7.87 5.32
C THR A 129 6.95 6.68 6.16
N THR A 130 6.13 5.82 5.56
CA THR A 130 5.70 4.54 6.14
C THR A 130 6.21 3.40 5.29
N VAL A 131 6.93 2.47 5.91
CA VAL A 131 7.42 1.24 5.28
C VAL A 131 6.48 0.11 5.68
N MET A 132 5.99 -0.61 4.68
CA MET A 132 5.06 -1.72 4.87
C MET A 132 5.57 -2.98 4.19
N LYS A 133 5.12 -4.12 4.69
CA LYS A 133 5.26 -5.42 4.05
C LYS A 133 3.89 -5.92 3.62
N ALA A 134 3.76 -6.41 2.39
CA ALA A 134 2.49 -6.91 1.89
C ALA A 134 1.92 -8.04 2.76
N PHE A 135 0.60 -8.07 2.89
CA PHE A 135 -0.10 -9.16 3.54
C PHE A 135 0.13 -10.49 2.81
N LYS A 136 -0.05 -11.61 3.51
CA LYS A 136 0.05 -12.94 2.88
C LYS A 136 -1.10 -13.17 1.89
N GLY A 137 -2.30 -12.69 2.21
CA GLY A 137 -3.48 -12.79 1.36
C GLY A 137 -3.42 -11.93 0.08
N MET A 138 -2.51 -10.95 0.02
CA MET A 138 -2.30 -10.11 -1.16
C MET A 138 -0.82 -9.70 -1.27
N PRO A 139 0.05 -10.60 -1.76
CA PRO A 139 1.51 -10.40 -1.71
C PRO A 139 2.02 -9.33 -2.68
N ILE A 140 1.19 -8.88 -3.63
CA ILE A 140 1.54 -7.97 -4.73
C ILE A 140 0.44 -6.91 -4.85
N MET A 141 0.83 -5.65 -4.98
CA MET A 141 -0.06 -4.51 -5.22
C MET A 141 -0.78 -4.66 -6.56
N LYS A 142 -2.07 -4.31 -6.64
CA LYS A 142 -2.87 -4.42 -7.86
C LYS A 142 -3.33 -3.04 -8.33
N GLN A 143 -3.37 -2.85 -9.64
CA GLN A 143 -4.09 -1.74 -10.25
C GLN A 143 -5.58 -2.09 -10.35
N PRO A 144 -6.48 -1.15 -10.03
CA PRO A 144 -7.91 -1.41 -10.06
C PRO A 144 -8.44 -1.43 -11.49
N ALA A 145 -9.28 -2.42 -11.80
CA ALA A 145 -9.94 -2.57 -13.09
C ALA A 145 -11.35 -1.95 -13.06
N LEU A 146 -11.42 -0.64 -12.83
CA LEU A 146 -12.68 0.12 -12.76
C LEU A 146 -13.02 0.78 -14.10
N GLU A 147 -14.32 0.83 -14.45
CA GLU A 147 -14.79 1.36 -15.73
C GLU A 147 -15.20 2.85 -15.65
N GLY A 148 -15.45 3.37 -14.44
CA GLY A 148 -15.81 4.77 -14.20
C GLY A 148 -14.69 5.82 -14.39
N PRO A 149 -15.04 7.11 -14.55
CA PRO A 149 -14.06 8.18 -14.77
C PRO A 149 -13.05 8.30 -13.63
N ARG A 150 -11.76 8.41 -13.95
CA ARG A 150 -10.67 8.45 -12.95
C ARG A 150 -10.84 9.55 -11.89
N LYS A 151 -11.38 10.71 -12.29
CA LYS A 151 -11.65 11.85 -11.39
C LYS A 151 -12.71 11.55 -10.33
N ASP A 152 -13.63 10.62 -10.61
CA ASP A 152 -14.75 10.31 -9.74
C ASP A 152 -14.38 9.20 -8.76
N ARG A 153 -13.42 8.34 -9.12
CA ARG A 153 -12.90 7.24 -8.30
C ARG A 153 -12.54 7.69 -6.90
N ILE A 154 -12.88 6.85 -5.93
CA ILE A 154 -12.51 7.01 -4.53
C ILE A 154 -11.37 6.05 -4.24
N TYR A 155 -10.25 6.56 -3.74
CA TYR A 155 -9.19 5.76 -3.14
C TYR A 155 -9.28 5.93 -1.62
N GLU A 156 -9.72 4.89 -0.93
CA GLU A 156 -9.94 4.92 0.51
C GLU A 156 -8.74 4.28 1.22
N LEU A 157 -7.83 5.12 1.71
CA LEU A 157 -6.68 4.70 2.50
C LEU A 157 -7.08 4.61 3.97
N ARG A 158 -6.82 3.48 4.61
CA ARG A 158 -7.19 3.24 6.02
C ARG A 158 -5.95 2.81 6.80
N SER A 159 -5.81 3.35 8.02
CA SER A 159 -4.76 2.98 8.98
C SER A 159 -5.40 2.53 10.28
N TYR A 160 -5.18 1.27 10.65
CA TYR A 160 -5.76 0.67 11.85
C TYR A 160 -4.67 0.42 12.88
N GLU A 161 -4.70 1.20 13.95
CA GLU A 161 -3.84 1.01 15.11
C GLU A 161 -4.45 -0.02 16.05
N SER A 162 -3.58 -0.84 16.64
CA SER A 162 -3.95 -1.83 17.65
C SER A 162 -3.32 -1.46 18.98
N PRO A 163 -4.01 -1.70 20.11
CA PRO A 163 -3.53 -1.28 21.43
C PRO A 163 -2.33 -2.10 21.94
N THR A 164 -2.11 -3.31 21.40
CA THR A 164 -0.95 -4.15 21.76
C THR A 164 -0.43 -4.93 20.53
N PRO A 165 0.83 -5.40 20.54
CA PRO A 165 1.36 -6.25 19.48
C PRO A 165 0.60 -7.57 19.25
N ASP A 166 0.01 -8.15 20.31
CA ASP A 166 -0.77 -9.39 20.18
C ASP A 166 -2.14 -9.12 19.56
N LEU A 167 -2.79 -8.01 19.92
CA LEU A 167 -4.03 -7.57 19.28
C LEU A 167 -3.80 -7.14 17.83
N TYR A 168 -2.64 -6.57 17.52
CA TYR A 168 -2.20 -6.35 16.15
C TYR A 168 -2.10 -7.64 15.35
N ARG A 169 -1.40 -8.66 15.85
CA ARG A 169 -1.30 -9.98 15.21
C ARG A 169 -2.68 -10.61 15.03
N ASN A 170 -3.56 -10.42 16.01
CA ASN A 170 -4.93 -10.89 15.93
C ASN A 170 -5.73 -10.19 14.81
N LYS A 171 -5.59 -8.87 14.62
CA LYS A 171 -6.24 -8.16 13.50
C LYS A 171 -5.64 -8.56 12.15
N LEU A 172 -4.32 -8.75 12.07
CA LEU A 172 -3.69 -9.34 10.88
C LEU A 172 -4.27 -10.72 10.56
N HIS A 173 -4.54 -11.53 11.59
CA HIS A 173 -5.17 -12.82 11.41
C HIS A 173 -6.59 -12.70 10.87
N MET A 174 -7.40 -11.76 11.41
CA MET A 174 -8.75 -11.50 10.93
C MET A 174 -8.77 -11.19 9.42
N PHE A 175 -7.80 -10.41 8.95
CA PHE A 175 -7.61 -10.11 7.54
C PHE A 175 -7.18 -11.33 6.70
N ASN A 176 -6.06 -11.95 7.04
CA ASN A 176 -5.43 -12.97 6.20
C ASN A 176 -6.12 -14.34 6.28
N GLU A 177 -6.56 -14.74 7.47
CA GLU A 177 -7.10 -16.08 7.73
C GLU A 177 -8.56 -16.06 8.21
N GLY A 178 -9.04 -14.95 8.76
CA GLY A 178 -10.42 -14.79 9.22
C GLY A 178 -11.45 -14.62 8.09
N GLY A 179 -11.00 -14.23 6.89
CA GLY A 179 -11.88 -14.10 5.72
C GLY A 179 -12.31 -12.67 5.38
N GLU A 180 -11.78 -11.64 6.06
CA GLU A 180 -12.09 -10.24 5.75
C GLU A 180 -11.58 -9.84 4.35
N ILE A 181 -10.39 -10.30 3.94
CA ILE A 181 -9.91 -10.10 2.55
C ILE A 181 -10.83 -10.80 1.54
N ALA A 182 -11.24 -12.04 1.82
CA ALA A 182 -12.12 -12.79 0.93
C ALA A 182 -13.49 -12.10 0.78
N LEU A 183 -14.00 -11.48 1.85
CA LEU A 183 -15.21 -10.68 1.81
C LEU A 183 -15.03 -9.42 0.98
N PHE A 184 -13.91 -8.70 1.11
CA PHE A 184 -13.59 -7.55 0.26
C PHE A 184 -13.50 -7.92 -1.23
N GLU A 185 -12.86 -9.05 -1.56
CA GLU A 185 -12.79 -9.54 -2.93
C GLU A 185 -14.19 -9.90 -3.46
N LYS A 186 -15.00 -10.61 -2.66
CA LYS A 186 -16.37 -10.98 -3.03
C LYS A 186 -17.28 -9.78 -3.30
N LEU A 187 -17.15 -8.73 -2.49
CA LEU A 187 -17.96 -7.51 -2.60
C LEU A 187 -17.38 -6.50 -3.61
N GLY A 188 -16.23 -6.79 -4.23
CA GLY A 188 -15.65 -5.89 -5.23
C GLY A 188 -15.13 -4.58 -4.64
N PHE A 189 -14.42 -4.63 -3.51
CA PHE A 189 -13.75 -3.45 -2.91
C PHE A 189 -12.49 -3.00 -3.67
N ASN A 190 -12.08 -3.76 -4.69
CA ASN A 190 -10.95 -3.48 -5.58
C ASN A 190 -9.70 -3.04 -4.80
N ALA A 191 -9.25 -3.85 -3.85
CA ALA A 191 -8.09 -3.50 -3.04
C ALA A 191 -6.86 -3.22 -3.93
N VAL A 192 -6.21 -2.08 -3.64
CA VAL A 192 -4.92 -1.71 -4.22
C VAL A 192 -3.81 -2.46 -3.49
N PHE A 193 -3.81 -2.42 -2.16
CA PHE A 193 -2.85 -3.15 -1.32
C PHE A 193 -3.40 -3.40 0.09
N TYR A 194 -2.79 -4.36 0.79
CA TYR A 194 -2.84 -4.50 2.25
C TYR A 194 -1.40 -4.64 2.80
N GLY A 195 -1.05 -3.88 3.83
CA GLY A 195 0.31 -3.72 4.32
C GLY A 195 0.44 -3.81 5.85
N GLU A 196 1.33 -4.68 6.31
CA GLU A 196 1.85 -4.71 7.68
C GLU A 196 2.83 -3.55 7.82
N VAL A 197 2.53 -2.53 8.65
CA VAL A 197 3.50 -1.45 8.88
C VAL A 197 4.66 -2.00 9.70
N ILE A 198 5.87 -1.90 9.15
CA ILE A 198 7.10 -2.34 9.81
C ILE A 198 7.92 -1.15 10.34
N SER A 199 7.66 0.05 9.82
CA SER A 199 8.23 1.31 10.31
C SER A 199 7.32 2.47 9.90
N GLY A 200 6.98 3.34 10.85
CA GLY A 200 6.10 4.49 10.64
C GLY A 200 5.91 5.30 11.92
N SER A 201 5.17 6.41 11.83
CA SER A 201 4.95 7.32 12.96
C SER A 201 3.85 6.88 13.95
N ARG A 202 3.04 5.89 13.56
CA ARG A 202 1.95 5.29 14.35
C ARG A 202 2.12 3.78 14.29
N MET A 203 2.31 3.09 15.42
CA MET A 203 2.56 1.65 15.47
C MET A 203 2.14 1.08 16.85
N PRO A 204 1.73 -0.21 16.94
CA PRO A 204 1.58 -1.15 15.83
C PRO A 204 0.29 -0.89 15.04
N ASN A 205 0.38 -0.96 13.72
CA ASN A 205 -0.75 -0.76 12.84
C ASN A 205 -0.60 -1.54 11.53
N LEU A 206 -1.72 -1.65 10.82
CA LEU A 206 -1.76 -2.05 9.42
C LEU A 206 -2.37 -0.93 8.60
N MET A 207 -2.05 -0.90 7.32
CA MET A 207 -2.68 0.01 6.37
C MET A 207 -3.17 -0.75 5.15
N TYR A 208 -4.25 -0.28 4.55
CA TYR A 208 -4.76 -0.82 3.30
C TYR A 208 -5.47 0.26 2.49
N MET A 209 -5.60 0.04 1.20
CA MET A 209 -6.32 0.94 0.31
C MET A 209 -7.29 0.15 -0.56
N THR A 210 -8.55 0.54 -0.53
CA THR A 210 -9.62 0.04 -1.41
C THR A 210 -10.01 1.13 -2.39
N THR A 211 -10.63 0.75 -3.52
CA THR A 211 -11.08 1.75 -4.48
C THR A 211 -12.42 1.41 -5.12
N PHE A 212 -13.14 2.46 -5.46
CA PHE A 212 -14.51 2.43 -5.90
C PHE A 212 -14.69 3.40 -7.06
N GLU A 213 -15.65 3.12 -7.93
CA GLU A 213 -15.95 3.97 -9.10
C GLU A 213 -16.34 5.39 -8.70
N ASP A 214 -17.12 5.50 -7.62
CA ASP A 214 -17.57 6.75 -7.03
C ASP A 214 -17.96 6.57 -5.55
N ARG A 215 -18.40 7.66 -4.92
CA ARG A 215 -18.85 7.68 -3.53
C ARG A 215 -20.11 6.84 -3.31
N GLN A 216 -21.05 6.86 -4.24
CA GLN A 216 -22.31 6.15 -4.10
C GLN A 216 -22.07 4.63 -4.03
N THR A 217 -21.23 4.12 -4.94
CA THR A 217 -20.79 2.73 -4.98
C THR A 217 -20.02 2.36 -3.72
N ARG A 218 -19.09 3.22 -3.28
CA ARG A 218 -18.36 3.06 -2.01
C ARG A 218 -19.30 2.89 -0.82
N ASP A 219 -20.27 3.81 -0.66
CA ASP A 219 -21.18 3.82 0.48
C ASP A 219 -22.11 2.59 0.47
N GLN A 220 -22.58 2.19 -0.71
CA GLN A 220 -23.39 0.99 -0.89
C GLN A 220 -22.61 -0.29 -0.54
N LEU A 221 -21.37 -0.43 -1.02
CA LEU A 221 -20.55 -1.62 -0.73
C LEU A 221 -20.14 -1.71 0.75
N TRP A 222 -19.88 -0.58 1.42
CA TRP A 222 -19.66 -0.58 2.86
C TRP A 222 -20.91 -0.99 3.63
N LYS A 223 -22.09 -0.54 3.22
CA LYS A 223 -23.36 -1.00 3.81
C LYS A 223 -23.50 -2.51 3.67
N GLU A 224 -23.28 -3.05 2.47
CA GLU A 224 -23.34 -4.49 2.21
C GLU A 224 -22.30 -5.28 3.03
N PHE A 225 -21.10 -4.72 3.19
CA PHE A 225 -20.06 -5.31 4.03
C PHE A 225 -20.52 -5.47 5.48
N PHE A 226 -21.02 -4.41 6.10
CA PHE A 226 -21.49 -4.45 7.49
C PHE A 226 -22.76 -5.30 7.67
N GLU A 227 -23.61 -5.40 6.64
CA GLU A 227 -24.80 -6.25 6.65
C GLU A 227 -24.49 -7.72 6.37
N SER A 228 -23.29 -8.06 5.87
CA SER A 228 -22.93 -9.43 5.53
C SER A 228 -22.81 -10.34 6.76
N GLU A 229 -23.25 -11.58 6.63
CA GLU A 229 -23.15 -12.56 7.72
C GLU A 229 -21.67 -12.87 8.05
N THR A 230 -20.78 -12.93 7.05
CA THR A 230 -19.33 -13.10 7.28
C THR A 230 -18.75 -12.00 8.17
N TRP A 231 -19.10 -10.74 7.93
CA TRP A 231 -18.64 -9.65 8.81
C TRP A 231 -19.23 -9.77 10.21
N LYS A 232 -20.54 -9.99 10.33
CA LYS A 232 -21.21 -10.13 11.63
C LYS A 232 -20.67 -11.32 12.45
N GLU A 233 -20.28 -12.41 11.80
CA GLU A 233 -19.60 -13.54 12.46
C GLU A 233 -18.24 -13.12 13.00
N LEU A 234 -17.41 -12.46 12.18
CA LEU A 234 -16.10 -11.95 12.60
C LEU A 234 -16.20 -10.91 13.72
N GLU A 235 -17.18 -10.02 13.63
CA GLU A 235 -17.44 -8.97 14.61
C GLU A 235 -17.98 -9.54 15.93
N ARG A 236 -18.64 -10.69 15.95
CA ARG A 236 -19.13 -11.33 17.18
C ARG A 236 -18.14 -12.30 17.80
N ASP A 237 -17.15 -12.77 17.04
CA ASP A 237 -16.14 -13.70 17.53
C ASP A 237 -15.33 -13.04 18.68
N PRO A 238 -15.36 -13.61 19.90
CA PRO A 238 -14.56 -13.12 21.02
C PRO A 238 -13.07 -13.00 20.71
N LYS A 239 -12.57 -13.82 19.77
CA LYS A 239 -11.18 -13.80 19.31
C LYS A 239 -10.78 -12.45 18.72
N TYR A 240 -11.68 -11.73 18.02
CA TYR A 240 -11.34 -10.50 17.28
C TYR A 240 -11.78 -9.22 17.99
N GLN A 241 -12.32 -9.30 19.20
CA GLN A 241 -12.74 -8.12 19.94
C GLN A 241 -11.56 -7.21 20.30
N HIS A 242 -11.79 -5.90 20.22
CA HIS A 242 -10.86 -4.86 20.68
C HIS A 242 -9.48 -4.88 20.01
N ASN A 243 -9.36 -5.51 18.84
CA ASN A 243 -8.10 -5.61 18.11
C ASN A 243 -7.74 -4.34 17.32
N VAL A 244 -8.64 -3.36 17.26
CA VAL A 244 -8.42 -2.01 16.73
C VAL A 244 -8.89 -0.99 17.76
N ASN A 245 -8.06 -0.02 18.11
CA ASN A 245 -8.43 1.09 19.02
C ASN A 245 -8.53 2.44 18.29
N LYS A 246 -7.93 2.58 17.10
CA LYS A 246 -8.07 3.76 16.25
C LYS A 246 -8.07 3.36 14.78
N ALA A 247 -9.02 3.92 14.04
CA ALA A 247 -9.14 3.78 12.60
C ALA A 247 -9.14 5.17 11.97
N ASP A 248 -8.07 5.50 11.26
CA ASP A 248 -8.04 6.68 10.39
C ASP A 248 -8.47 6.27 8.98
N ILE A 249 -9.35 7.06 8.37
CA ILE A 249 -9.91 6.83 7.04
C ILE A 249 -9.70 8.10 6.22
N MET A 250 -8.95 8.02 5.13
CA MET A 250 -8.72 9.14 4.22
C MET A 250 -9.33 8.80 2.86
N LEU A 251 -10.16 9.72 2.34
CA LEU A 251 -10.72 9.62 1.00
C LEU A 251 -9.87 10.45 0.04
N LEU A 252 -9.28 9.76 -0.92
CA LEU A 252 -8.31 10.32 -1.85
C LEU A 252 -8.81 10.23 -3.28
N HIS A 253 -8.20 11.00 -4.17
CA HIS A 253 -8.35 10.92 -5.61
C HIS A 253 -6.98 10.85 -6.29
N PRO A 254 -6.84 10.18 -7.44
CA PRO A 254 -5.56 10.07 -8.13
C PRO A 254 -5.24 11.38 -8.88
N THR A 255 -3.96 11.73 -8.95
CA THR A 255 -3.50 12.80 -9.83
C THR A 255 -3.45 12.33 -11.30
N PRO A 256 -3.43 13.23 -12.29
CA PRO A 256 -3.35 12.85 -13.71
C PRO A 256 -2.11 12.01 -14.07
N TYR A 257 -1.00 12.24 -13.36
CA TYR A 257 0.29 11.57 -13.55
C TYR A 257 0.49 10.32 -12.66
N SER A 258 -0.55 9.92 -11.91
CA SER A 258 -0.60 8.65 -11.19
C SER A 258 -0.78 7.47 -12.16
N ASP A 259 -0.21 6.29 -11.86
CA ASP A 259 -0.48 5.05 -12.59
C ASP A 259 -1.83 4.41 -12.20
N TYR A 260 -2.64 5.07 -11.34
CA TYR A 260 -3.89 4.57 -10.72
C TYR A 260 -5.11 5.42 -11.05
#